data_AF-A0A353V6X5-F1
#
_entry.id   AF-A0A353V6X5-F1
#
_cell.length_a   1.000
_cell.length_b   1.000
_cell.length_c   1.000
_cell.angle_alpha   90.00
_cell.angle_beta   90.00
_cell.angle_gamma   90.00
#
_symmetry.space_group_name_H-M   'P 1'
#
loop_
_entity.id
_entity.type
_entity.pdbx_description
1 polymer ?
#
loop_
_entity_poly.entity_id
_entity_poly.type
_entity_poly.pdbx_seq_one_letter_code
_entity_poly.pdbx_strand_id
1 'polypeptide(L)'
;YLLARDEERRMLARFGDDYRAYMERTGMFLPRLSGRRSLPAEARRPQTAARGLAILLALLVVMVGAGFGARAYTVRHLPLAAVGPVDVIAITSEDLAAARDILPAVLEAPAVAAKLGDARDRAGRVLAYFIPIDYTMQGMIADTGDEWKLFTRHATIPMITDFVLHPVAHLAEGHGHRDAATHGASMHESPAMKRRVIFVGVSAPGRTLASPADAFGIAVTRRPLFFVDLHLHTGEVLALRDTAPGSGWGTVPTPMF
;
A
#
# COMPACT_ATOMS: atom_id res chain seq x y z
N TYR A 1 25.00 -26.10 10.30
CA TYR A 1 26.42 -26.50 10.30
C TYR A 1 26.66 -27.82 11.03
N LEU A 2 26.23 -27.96 12.29
CA LEU A 2 26.46 -29.20 13.08
C LEU A 2 25.79 -30.45 12.48
N LEU A 3 24.56 -30.34 11.96
CA LEU A 3 23.87 -31.45 11.31
C LEU A 3 24.59 -31.94 10.04
N ALA A 4 24.96 -31.02 9.15
CA ALA A 4 25.64 -31.35 7.89
C ALA A 4 26.98 -32.07 8.13
N ARG A 5 27.74 -31.66 9.15
CA ARG A 5 29.02 -32.30 9.50
C ARG A 5 28.86 -33.69 10.11
N ASP A 6 27.73 -33.96 10.73
CA ASP A 6 27.40 -35.29 11.25
C ASP A 6 26.98 -36.24 10.12
N GLU A 7 26.24 -35.70 9.15
CA GLU A 7 25.82 -36.42 7.96
C GLU A 7 27.00 -36.76 7.03
N GLU A 8 27.93 -35.82 6.80
CA GLU A 8 29.18 -36.09 6.06
C GLU A 8 30.02 -37.18 6.72
N ARG A 9 30.09 -37.22 8.06
CA ARG A 9 30.79 -38.30 8.78
C ARG A 9 30.14 -39.66 8.57
N ARG A 10 28.81 -39.73 8.61
CA ARG A 10 28.08 -40.98 8.31
C ARG A 10 28.26 -41.41 6.86
N MET A 11 28.28 -40.48 5.92
CA MET A 11 28.51 -40.76 4.50
C MET A 11 29.95 -41.23 4.24
N LEU A 12 30.96 -40.59 4.84
CA LEU A 12 32.35 -41.05 4.79
C LEU A 12 32.52 -42.45 5.40
N ALA A 13 31.86 -42.74 6.51
CA ALA A 13 31.93 -44.07 7.14
C ALA A 13 31.29 -45.16 6.27
N ARG A 14 30.27 -44.80 5.46
CA ARG A 14 29.52 -45.75 4.63
C ARG A 14 30.09 -45.93 3.22
N PHE A 15 30.63 -44.88 2.63
CA PHE A 15 31.05 -44.83 1.23
C PHE A 15 32.55 -44.56 1.06
N GLY A 16 33.29 -44.39 2.15
CA GLY A 16 34.76 -44.39 2.18
C GLY A 16 35.40 -43.47 1.15
N ASP A 17 36.19 -44.06 0.26
CA ASP A 17 37.03 -43.36 -0.71
C ASP A 17 36.23 -42.71 -1.84
N ASP A 18 35.10 -43.28 -2.24
CA ASP A 18 34.23 -42.72 -3.28
C ASP A 18 33.60 -41.40 -2.82
N TYR A 19 33.16 -41.35 -1.56
CA TYR A 19 32.62 -40.12 -0.99
C TYR A 19 33.72 -39.09 -0.71
N ARG A 20 34.96 -39.54 -0.43
CA ARG A 20 36.11 -38.63 -0.34
C ARG A 20 36.41 -37.94 -1.67
N ALA A 21 36.40 -38.70 -2.77
CA ALA A 21 36.56 -38.14 -4.13
C ALA A 21 35.41 -37.19 -4.51
N TYR A 22 34.18 -37.47 -4.06
CA TYR A 22 33.04 -36.58 -4.23
C TYR A 22 33.19 -35.26 -3.44
N MET A 23 33.67 -35.32 -2.19
CA MET A 23 33.95 -34.14 -1.36
C MET A 23 35.08 -33.28 -1.93
N GLU A 24 36.05 -33.85 -2.65
CA GLU A 24 37.10 -33.07 -3.32
C GLU A 24 36.53 -32.16 -4.42
N ARG A 25 35.45 -32.60 -5.09
CA ARG A 25 34.82 -31.88 -6.19
C ARG A 25 33.71 -30.92 -5.75
N THR A 26 33.09 -31.15 -4.59
CA THR A 26 31.88 -30.43 -4.16
C THR A 26 32.08 -29.81 -2.77
N GLY A 27 31.66 -28.56 -2.57
CA GLY A 27 31.70 -27.93 -1.25
C GLY A 27 30.42 -28.20 -0.45
N MET A 28 30.51 -28.19 0.88
CA MET A 28 29.42 -28.55 1.81
C MET A 28 28.10 -27.77 1.59
N PHE A 29 28.18 -26.49 1.18
CA PHE A 29 27.00 -25.65 0.92
C PHE A 29 27.07 -24.86 -0.39
N LEU A 30 28.26 -24.71 -0.97
CA LEU A 30 28.49 -23.96 -2.19
C LEU A 30 29.41 -24.80 -3.09
N PRO A 31 29.22 -24.82 -4.42
CA PRO A 31 30.10 -25.52 -5.33
C PRO A 31 31.53 -25.01 -5.16
N ARG A 32 32.50 -25.94 -5.10
CA ARG A 32 33.92 -25.58 -5.08
C ARG A 32 34.24 -24.98 -6.45
N LEU A 33 34.30 -23.66 -6.51
CA LEU A 33 34.84 -22.92 -7.65
C LEU A 33 36.38 -23.11 -7.67
N SER A 34 36.85 -24.34 -7.90
CA SER A 34 38.25 -24.71 -8.16
C SER A 34 38.65 -24.28 -9.58
N GLY A 35 38.37 -23.01 -9.85
CA GLY A 35 38.52 -22.30 -11.09
C GLY A 35 38.35 -20.82 -10.80
N ARG A 36 39.01 -20.32 -9.75
CA ARG A 36 39.37 -18.90 -9.72
C ARG A 36 40.31 -18.71 -10.91
N ARG A 37 39.74 -18.40 -12.08
CA ARG A 37 40.42 -17.52 -13.03
C ARG A 37 40.87 -16.37 -12.15
N SER A 38 42.17 -16.26 -11.96
CA SER A 38 42.78 -15.03 -11.52
C SER A 38 42.21 -13.97 -12.46
N LEU A 39 41.21 -13.23 -11.98
CA LEU A 39 40.87 -11.97 -12.61
C LEU A 39 42.23 -11.26 -12.71
N PRO A 40 42.62 -10.79 -13.91
CA PRO A 40 43.87 -10.07 -14.04
C PRO A 40 43.87 -9.04 -12.93
N ALA A 41 44.97 -8.97 -12.18
CA ALA A 41 45.15 -7.96 -11.17
C ALA A 41 45.23 -6.63 -11.91
N GLU A 42 44.08 -6.11 -12.34
CA GLU A 42 43.92 -4.72 -12.68
C GLU A 42 44.44 -3.99 -11.47
N ALA A 43 45.52 -3.25 -11.67
CA ALA A 43 46.18 -2.48 -10.65
C ALA A 43 45.10 -1.73 -9.88
N ARG A 44 44.79 -2.20 -8.67
CA ARG A 44 43.84 -1.54 -7.75
C ARG A 44 44.45 -0.18 -7.48
N ARG A 45 44.09 0.80 -8.30
CA ARG A 45 44.44 2.21 -8.07
C ARG A 45 44.00 2.49 -6.64
N PRO A 46 44.90 2.97 -5.77
CA PRO A 46 44.56 3.19 -4.37
C PRO A 46 43.34 4.10 -4.33
N GLN A 47 42.22 3.60 -3.79
CA GLN A 47 41.06 4.43 -3.53
C GLN A 47 41.46 5.39 -2.42
N THR A 48 41.82 6.61 -2.81
CA THR A 48 42.00 7.71 -1.87
C THR A 48 40.69 7.93 -1.11
N ALA A 49 40.74 8.19 0.19
CA ALA A 49 39.55 8.43 1.02
C ALA A 49 38.57 9.45 0.40
N ALA A 50 39.10 10.48 -0.28
CA ALA A 50 38.30 11.46 -1.02
C ALA A 50 37.44 10.85 -2.15
N ARG A 51 37.97 9.87 -2.90
CA ARG A 51 37.21 9.15 -3.93
C ARG A 51 36.14 8.26 -3.32
N GLY A 52 36.45 7.60 -2.21
CA GLY A 52 35.46 6.81 -1.45
C GLY A 52 34.31 7.69 -0.96
N LEU A 53 34.62 8.85 -0.37
CA LEU A 53 33.62 9.82 0.08
C LEU A 53 32.79 10.38 -1.08
N ALA A 54 33.42 10.70 -2.21
CA ALA A 54 32.72 11.18 -3.39
C ALA A 54 31.73 10.13 -3.94
N ILE A 55 32.14 8.86 -4.02
CA ILE A 55 31.26 7.77 -4.44
C ILE A 55 30.09 7.61 -3.47
N LEU A 56 30.35 7.66 -2.16
CA LEU A 56 29.30 7.55 -1.15
C LEU A 56 28.27 8.67 -1.26
N LEU A 57 28.72 9.92 -1.38
CA LEU A 57 27.85 11.08 -1.53
C LEU A 57 27.05 11.01 -2.84
N ALA A 58 27.70 10.62 -3.93
CA ALA A 58 27.02 10.44 -5.22
C ALA A 58 25.93 9.36 -5.11
N LEU A 59 26.24 8.21 -4.49
CA LEU A 59 25.27 7.14 -4.29
C LEU A 59 24.11 7.59 -3.41
N LEU A 60 24.39 8.32 -2.32
CA LEU A 60 23.36 8.87 -1.45
C LEU A 60 22.41 9.80 -2.21
N VAL A 61 22.95 10.73 -3.00
CA VAL A 61 22.15 11.66 -3.81
C VAL A 61 21.30 10.90 -4.83
N VAL A 62 21.85 9.88 -5.50
CA VAL A 62 21.10 9.06 -6.46
C VAL A 62 19.97 8.29 -5.77
N MET A 63 20.23 7.66 -4.62
CA MET A 63 19.21 6.89 -3.89
C MET A 63 18.10 7.78 -3.34
N VAL A 64 18.45 8.91 -2.72
CA VAL A 64 17.49 9.88 -2.19
C VAL A 64 16.70 10.52 -3.34
N GLY A 65 17.38 10.92 -4.41
CA GLY A 65 16.77 11.50 -5.60
C GLY A 65 15.81 10.53 -6.29
N ALA A 66 16.19 9.24 -6.42
CA ALA A 66 15.31 8.20 -6.96
C ALA A 66 14.06 8.02 -6.09
N GLY A 67 14.19 8.02 -4.77
CA GLY A 67 13.06 7.94 -3.84
C GLY A 67 12.09 9.12 -3.98
N PHE A 68 12.59 10.35 -3.97
CA PHE A 68 11.75 11.54 -4.17
C PHE A 68 11.15 11.61 -5.57
N GLY A 69 11.90 11.17 -6.59
CA GLY A 69 11.42 11.08 -7.97
C GLY A 69 10.26 10.09 -8.11
N ALA A 70 10.40 8.88 -7.58
CA ALA A 70 9.34 7.87 -7.56
C ALA A 70 8.11 8.38 -6.80
N ARG A 71 8.30 9.01 -5.64
CA ARG A 71 7.21 9.63 -4.88
C ARG A 71 6.47 10.70 -5.67
N ALA A 72 7.21 11.64 -6.28
CA ALA A 72 6.64 12.71 -7.08
C ALA A 72 5.87 12.16 -8.29
N TYR A 73 6.40 11.11 -8.92
CA TYR A 73 5.72 10.40 -9.99
C TYR A 73 4.40 9.80 -9.51
N THR A 74 4.41 9.06 -8.39
CA THR A 74 3.20 8.46 -7.82
C THR A 74 2.13 9.50 -7.53
N VAL A 75 2.47 10.57 -6.78
CA VAL A 75 1.49 11.62 -6.42
C VAL A 75 0.89 12.31 -7.65
N ARG A 76 1.66 12.50 -8.72
CA ARG A 76 1.18 13.10 -9.98
C ARG A 76 0.22 12.21 -10.76
N HIS A 77 0.30 10.90 -10.56
CA HIS A 77 -0.53 9.92 -11.27
C HIS A 77 -1.63 9.33 -10.38
N LEU A 78 -1.81 9.84 -9.15
CA LEU A 78 -2.95 9.46 -8.33
C LEU A 78 -4.25 9.98 -8.98
N PRO A 79 -5.33 9.18 -9.01
CA PRO A 79 -6.63 9.62 -9.47
C PRO A 79 -7.22 10.59 -8.43
N LEU A 80 -6.89 11.87 -8.61
CA LEU A 80 -7.23 12.99 -7.73
C LEU A 80 -8.09 14.02 -8.45
N ALA A 81 -9.11 14.53 -7.78
CA ALA A 81 -9.92 15.63 -8.28
C ALA A 81 -10.46 16.50 -7.14
N ALA A 82 -10.64 17.80 -7.37
CA ALA A 82 -11.45 18.62 -6.49
C ALA A 82 -12.93 18.43 -6.87
N VAL A 83 -13.78 18.07 -5.90
CA VAL A 83 -15.22 17.91 -6.06
C VAL A 83 -15.92 18.80 -5.03
N GLY A 84 -16.35 19.98 -5.48
CA GLY A 84 -16.93 20.99 -4.61
C GLY A 84 -15.96 21.43 -3.50
N PRO A 85 -16.33 21.33 -2.21
CA PRO A 85 -15.51 21.78 -1.09
C PRO A 85 -14.44 20.77 -0.63
N VAL A 86 -14.36 19.58 -1.24
CA VAL A 86 -13.42 18.52 -0.84
C VAL A 86 -12.52 18.07 -1.99
N ASP A 87 -11.32 17.62 -1.66
CA ASP A 87 -10.51 16.85 -2.61
C ASP A 87 -10.88 15.39 -2.52
N VAL A 88 -10.98 14.71 -3.64
CA VAL A 88 -11.33 13.29 -3.72
C VAL A 88 -10.15 12.52 -4.29
N ILE A 89 -9.83 11.40 -3.64
CA ILE A 89 -8.92 10.37 -4.14
C ILE A 89 -9.68 9.07 -4.28
N ALA A 90 -9.47 8.37 -5.39
CA ALA A 90 -10.01 7.03 -5.62
C ALA A 90 -8.89 5.99 -5.78
N ILE A 91 -9.25 4.70 -5.88
CA ILE A 91 -8.29 3.64 -6.21
C ILE A 91 -8.08 3.60 -7.74
N THR A 92 -9.19 3.70 -8.48
CA THR A 92 -9.21 3.62 -9.93
C THR A 92 -9.72 4.92 -10.53
N SER A 93 -9.38 5.17 -11.81
CA SER A 93 -9.92 6.33 -12.54
C SER A 93 -11.44 6.23 -12.77
N GLU A 94 -11.98 5.01 -12.84
CA GLU A 94 -13.42 4.75 -12.97
C GLU A 94 -14.17 5.11 -11.69
N ASP A 95 -13.63 4.70 -10.52
CA ASP A 95 -14.17 5.12 -9.23
C ASP A 95 -14.08 6.64 -9.06
N LEU A 96 -13.03 7.30 -9.58
CA LEU A 96 -12.94 8.76 -9.56
C LEU A 96 -14.03 9.42 -10.43
N ALA A 97 -14.34 8.83 -11.58
CA ALA A 97 -15.41 9.33 -12.44
C ALA A 97 -16.77 9.18 -11.74
N ALA A 98 -17.08 8.00 -11.19
CA ALA A 98 -18.29 7.79 -10.41
C ALA A 98 -18.37 8.74 -9.21
N ALA A 99 -17.25 8.95 -8.52
CA ALA A 99 -17.15 9.88 -7.41
C ALA A 99 -17.54 11.31 -7.82
N ARG A 100 -17.08 11.80 -8.98
CA ARG A 100 -17.44 13.13 -9.49
C ARG A 100 -18.94 13.29 -9.75
N ASP A 101 -19.59 12.22 -10.17
CA ASP A 101 -21.02 12.24 -10.49
C ASP A 101 -21.89 12.20 -9.23
N ILE A 102 -21.46 11.45 -8.22
CA ILE A 102 -22.29 11.13 -7.04
C ILE A 102 -22.02 12.06 -5.86
N LEU A 103 -20.75 12.36 -5.57
CA LEU A 103 -20.38 13.12 -4.38
C LEU A 103 -21.03 14.50 -4.29
N PRO A 104 -21.23 15.29 -5.36
CA PRO A 104 -21.88 16.60 -5.24
C PRO A 104 -23.21 16.52 -4.50
N ALA A 105 -24.08 15.58 -4.86
CA ALA A 105 -25.37 15.38 -4.20
C ALA A 105 -25.23 14.88 -2.75
N VAL A 106 -24.26 13.99 -2.50
CA VAL A 106 -23.99 13.46 -1.14
C VAL A 106 -23.46 14.55 -0.20
N LEU A 107 -22.61 15.45 -0.70
CA LEU A 107 -22.03 16.54 0.08
C LEU A 107 -23.09 17.59 0.47
N GLU A 108 -24.17 17.70 -0.30
CA GLU A 108 -25.32 18.55 0.00
C GLU A 108 -26.30 17.89 0.98
N ALA A 109 -26.20 16.58 1.23
CA ALA A 109 -27.07 15.90 2.18
C ALA A 109 -26.90 16.52 3.59
N PRO A 110 -27.98 16.93 4.28
CA PRO A 110 -27.89 17.74 5.50
C PRO A 110 -26.99 17.16 6.58
N ALA A 111 -27.02 15.84 6.77
CA ALA A 111 -26.21 15.14 7.78
C ALA A 111 -24.69 15.17 7.45
N VAL A 112 -24.35 15.08 6.16
CA VAL A 112 -22.95 15.13 5.68
C VAL A 112 -22.47 16.58 5.68
N ALA A 113 -23.29 17.51 5.17
CA ALA A 113 -22.98 18.94 5.11
C ALA A 113 -22.67 19.51 6.50
N ALA A 114 -23.46 19.15 7.52
CA ALA A 114 -23.23 19.57 8.90
C ALA A 114 -21.86 19.11 9.43
N LYS A 115 -21.56 17.81 9.32
CA LYS A 115 -20.27 17.25 9.76
C LYS A 115 -19.08 17.81 8.97
N LEU A 116 -19.28 18.05 7.67
CA LEU A 116 -18.25 18.61 6.81
C LEU A 116 -17.96 20.07 7.14
N GLY A 117 -18.99 20.88 7.45
CA GLY A 117 -18.82 22.25 7.94
C GLY A 117 -17.93 22.29 9.17
N ASP A 118 -18.32 21.55 10.21
CA ASP A 118 -17.56 21.43 11.47
C ASP A 118 -16.12 20.95 11.27
N ALA A 119 -15.90 20.08 10.26
CA ALA A 119 -14.57 19.59 9.92
C ALA A 119 -13.72 20.64 9.20
N ARG A 120 -14.30 21.38 8.26
CA ARG A 120 -13.58 22.40 7.48
C ARG A 120 -13.11 23.55 8.36
N ASP A 121 -13.93 23.95 9.32
CA ASP A 121 -13.55 25.00 10.27
C ASP A 121 -12.35 24.60 11.14
N ARG A 122 -12.19 23.30 11.40
CA ARG A 122 -11.08 22.77 12.22
C ARG A 122 -9.83 22.41 11.42
N ALA A 123 -9.98 21.87 10.22
CA ALA A 123 -8.88 21.30 9.43
C ALA A 123 -8.41 22.19 8.27
N GLY A 124 -9.19 23.19 7.88
CA GLY A 124 -8.92 24.05 6.71
C GLY A 124 -9.22 23.35 5.38
N ARG A 125 -8.66 22.16 5.14
CA ARG A 125 -8.88 21.36 3.92
C ARG A 125 -9.27 19.93 4.25
N VAL A 126 -10.16 19.35 3.44
CA VAL A 126 -10.70 18.00 3.65
C VAL A 126 -10.45 17.16 2.39
N LEU A 127 -9.88 15.98 2.62
CA LEU A 127 -9.64 14.94 1.62
C LEU A 127 -10.63 13.79 1.86
N ALA A 128 -11.31 13.35 0.82
CA ALA A 128 -12.26 12.25 0.82
C ALA A 128 -11.67 11.06 0.04
N TYR A 129 -11.48 9.93 0.73
CA TYR A 129 -11.09 8.68 0.10
C TYR A 129 -12.34 7.94 -0.37
N PHE A 130 -12.53 7.81 -1.67
CA PHE A 130 -13.61 7.07 -2.29
C PHE A 130 -13.13 5.66 -2.65
N ILE A 131 -13.51 4.67 -1.83
CA ILE A 131 -12.97 3.32 -1.89
C ILE A 131 -14.08 2.25 -1.80
N PRO A 132 -13.85 1.01 -2.28
CA PRO A 132 -14.71 -0.12 -1.98
C PRO A 132 -14.85 -0.36 -0.47
N ILE A 133 -16.02 -0.82 -0.03
CA ILE A 133 -16.31 -1.04 1.41
C ILE A 133 -15.45 -2.17 2.01
N ASP A 134 -15.05 -3.12 1.18
CA ASP A 134 -14.20 -4.28 1.47
C ASP A 134 -12.70 -4.00 1.25
N TYR A 135 -12.31 -2.76 0.98
CA TYR A 135 -10.91 -2.41 0.79
C TYR A 135 -10.13 -2.59 2.10
N THR A 136 -9.28 -3.62 2.16
CA THR A 136 -8.47 -4.01 3.32
C THR A 136 -7.67 -2.85 3.91
N MET A 137 -7.06 -2.01 3.06
CA MET A 137 -6.13 -0.98 3.53
C MET A 137 -6.85 0.25 4.09
N GLN A 138 -8.18 0.26 4.13
CA GLN A 138 -8.95 1.35 4.75
C GLN A 138 -8.58 1.58 6.22
N GLY A 139 -8.18 0.52 6.94
CA GLY A 139 -7.69 0.61 8.31
C GLY A 139 -6.43 1.48 8.46
N MET A 140 -5.64 1.66 7.40
CA MET A 140 -4.48 2.58 7.42
C MET A 140 -4.91 4.05 7.32
N ILE A 141 -6.09 4.30 6.76
CA ILE A 141 -6.66 5.63 6.60
C ILE A 141 -7.38 6.02 7.89
N ALA A 142 -8.31 5.20 8.36
CA ALA A 142 -9.13 5.46 9.54
C ALA A 142 -9.58 4.16 10.23
N ASP A 143 -9.94 4.24 11.51
CA ASP A 143 -10.66 3.15 12.17
C ASP A 143 -12.13 3.15 11.74
N THR A 144 -12.45 2.31 10.76
CA THR A 144 -13.81 2.12 10.22
C THR A 144 -14.53 0.91 10.84
N GLY A 145 -14.01 0.36 11.94
CA GLY A 145 -14.59 -0.79 12.66
C GLY A 145 -13.92 -2.13 12.35
N ASP A 146 -14.63 -3.24 12.48
CA ASP A 146 -14.04 -4.58 12.30
C ASP A 146 -14.08 -5.09 10.86
N GLU A 147 -14.76 -4.37 9.95
CA GLU A 147 -15.04 -4.83 8.59
C GLU A 147 -13.78 -5.01 7.72
N TRP A 148 -12.70 -4.28 8.01
CA TRP A 148 -11.42 -4.37 7.31
C TRP A 148 -10.44 -5.37 7.94
N LYS A 149 -10.76 -5.94 9.11
CA LYS A 149 -9.89 -6.90 9.79
C LYS A 149 -9.98 -8.27 9.11
N LEU A 150 -9.14 -8.47 8.11
CA LEU A 150 -8.96 -9.72 7.35
C LEU A 150 -8.76 -10.99 8.19
N PHE A 151 -8.35 -10.85 9.44
CA PHE A 151 -8.10 -11.97 10.36
C PHE A 151 -9.36 -12.45 11.09
N THR A 152 -10.44 -11.67 11.09
CA THR A 152 -11.66 -12.01 11.82
C THR A 152 -12.65 -12.80 10.95
N ARG A 153 -12.41 -12.89 9.63
CA ARG A 153 -13.19 -13.71 8.68
C ARG A 153 -12.25 -14.66 7.94
N HIS A 154 -12.68 -15.91 7.69
CA HIS A 154 -11.91 -17.03 7.13
C HIS A 154 -11.45 -16.86 5.64
N ALA A 155 -10.99 -15.67 5.25
CA ALA A 155 -10.59 -15.32 3.88
C ALA A 155 -9.07 -15.15 3.69
N THR A 156 -8.27 -15.31 4.76
CA THR A 156 -6.85 -14.94 4.78
C THR A 156 -5.97 -15.82 3.88
N ILE A 157 -6.21 -17.13 3.83
CA ILE A 157 -5.40 -18.09 3.05
C ILE A 157 -5.59 -17.93 1.54
N PRO A 158 -6.83 -17.91 0.98
CA PRO A 158 -7.01 -17.71 -0.45
C PRO A 158 -6.49 -16.34 -0.92
N MET A 159 -6.64 -15.29 -0.10
CA MET A 159 -6.18 -13.95 -0.45
C MET A 159 -4.64 -13.82 -0.47
N ILE A 160 -3.92 -14.39 0.50
CA ILE A 160 -2.43 -14.40 0.47
C ILE A 160 -1.93 -15.15 -0.77
N THR A 161 -2.59 -16.25 -1.12
CA THR A 161 -2.24 -17.04 -2.30
C THR A 161 -2.45 -16.23 -3.57
N ASP A 162 -3.54 -15.47 -3.66
CA ASP A 162 -3.83 -14.60 -4.81
C ASP A 162 -2.93 -13.35 -4.84
N PHE A 163 -2.51 -12.82 -3.69
CA PHE A 163 -1.56 -11.69 -3.59
C PHE A 163 -0.17 -12.05 -4.10
N VAL A 164 0.27 -13.29 -3.86
CA VAL A 164 1.56 -13.82 -4.32
C VAL A 164 1.52 -14.13 -5.82
N LEU A 165 0.39 -14.59 -6.34
CA LEU A 165 0.26 -15.01 -7.74
C LEU A 165 -0.19 -13.88 -8.68
N HIS A 166 -0.94 -12.89 -8.19
CA HIS A 166 -1.53 -11.81 -8.99
C HIS A 166 -1.42 -10.43 -8.29
N PRO A 167 -0.21 -9.85 -8.21
CA PRO A 167 0.08 -8.65 -7.41
C PRO A 167 -0.54 -7.33 -7.94
N VAL A 168 -1.21 -7.34 -9.08
CA VAL A 168 -1.88 -6.17 -9.67
C VAL A 168 -3.34 -6.41 -10.03
N ALA A 169 -3.79 -7.66 -10.12
CA ALA A 169 -5.18 -7.97 -10.44
C ALA A 169 -6.13 -7.54 -9.31
N HIS A 170 -5.72 -7.71 -8.05
CA HIS A 170 -6.53 -7.33 -6.88
C HIS A 170 -6.74 -5.81 -6.69
N LEU A 171 -6.03 -4.96 -7.45
CA LEU A 171 -6.22 -3.51 -7.46
C LEU A 171 -7.18 -3.03 -8.56
N ALA A 172 -7.36 -3.83 -9.62
CA ALA A 172 -8.27 -3.55 -10.74
C ALA A 172 -9.58 -4.34 -10.60
N GLU A 173 -9.52 -5.56 -10.08
CA GLU A 173 -10.66 -6.38 -9.72
C GLU A 173 -10.93 -6.20 -8.22
N GLY A 174 -11.72 -5.18 -7.88
CA GLY A 174 -12.39 -5.18 -6.58
C GLY A 174 -13.19 -6.48 -6.48
N HIS A 175 -12.80 -7.36 -5.55
CA HIS A 175 -13.28 -8.74 -5.36
C HIS A 175 -14.35 -9.19 -6.36
N GLY A 176 -13.89 -9.49 -7.58
CA GLY A 176 -14.68 -10.19 -8.58
C GLY A 176 -14.94 -11.59 -8.08
N HIS A 177 -15.99 -11.75 -7.27
CA HIS A 177 -16.51 -13.05 -6.90
C HIS A 177 -16.68 -13.89 -8.17
N ARG A 178 -16.01 -15.04 -8.21
CA ARG A 178 -16.16 -16.11 -9.21
C ARG A 178 -17.57 -16.75 -9.24
N ASP A 179 -18.60 -16.01 -8.83
CA ASP A 179 -20.00 -16.42 -8.78
C ASP A 179 -20.88 -15.54 -9.69
N ALA A 180 -20.32 -14.99 -10.78
CA ALA A 180 -21.07 -14.27 -11.81
C ALA A 180 -21.92 -15.21 -12.71
N ALA A 181 -22.61 -16.18 -12.10
CA ALA A 181 -23.50 -17.12 -12.77
C ALA A 181 -24.83 -17.34 -12.04
N THR A 182 -25.30 -16.37 -11.24
CA THR A 182 -26.68 -16.39 -10.72
C THR A 182 -27.35 -15.03 -10.91
N HIS A 183 -28.12 -14.92 -11.99
CA HIS A 183 -29.07 -13.85 -12.21
C HIS A 183 -30.12 -13.84 -11.08
N GLY A 184 -30.24 -12.72 -10.36
CA GLY A 184 -31.24 -12.53 -9.31
C GLY A 184 -31.16 -11.13 -8.73
N ALA A 185 -32.29 -10.59 -8.26
CA ALA A 185 -32.52 -9.21 -7.85
C ALA A 185 -31.71 -8.71 -6.61
N SER A 186 -30.57 -9.34 -6.28
CA SER A 186 -29.73 -9.06 -5.10
C SER A 186 -28.49 -8.21 -5.39
N MET A 187 -28.30 -7.70 -6.62
CA MET A 187 -27.16 -6.82 -6.92
C MET A 187 -27.15 -5.52 -6.10
N HIS A 188 -28.33 -5.00 -5.72
CA HIS A 188 -28.46 -3.75 -4.96
C HIS A 188 -27.84 -3.82 -3.56
N GLU A 189 -27.75 -5.02 -2.96
CA GLU A 189 -27.11 -5.22 -1.65
C GLU A 189 -25.66 -5.72 -1.74
N SER A 190 -25.17 -6.01 -2.95
CA SER A 190 -23.82 -6.52 -3.18
C SER A 190 -22.75 -5.53 -2.66
N PRO A 191 -21.69 -6.00 -2.00
CA PRO A 191 -20.54 -5.17 -1.63
C PRO A 191 -19.93 -4.42 -2.82
N ALA A 192 -20.01 -4.98 -4.03
CA ALA A 192 -19.53 -4.35 -5.26
C ALA A 192 -20.26 -3.03 -5.59
N MET A 193 -21.52 -2.90 -5.15
CA MET A 193 -22.36 -1.71 -5.35
C MET A 193 -22.25 -0.72 -4.20
N LYS A 194 -21.40 -0.97 -3.20
CA LYS A 194 -21.19 -0.10 -2.05
C LYS A 194 -19.83 0.58 -2.14
N ARG A 195 -19.80 1.85 -1.75
CA ARG A 195 -18.56 2.63 -1.64
C ARG A 195 -18.51 3.29 -0.28
N ARG A 196 -17.32 3.29 0.31
CA ARG A 196 -17.03 4.01 1.53
C ARG A 196 -16.27 5.28 1.19
N VAL A 197 -16.76 6.39 1.71
CA VAL A 197 -16.13 7.71 1.61
C VAL A 197 -15.59 8.07 2.98
N ILE A 198 -14.27 8.05 3.14
CA ILE A 198 -13.61 8.41 4.39
C ILE A 198 -13.14 9.86 4.31
N PHE A 199 -13.68 10.73 5.17
CA PHE A 199 -13.30 12.13 5.24
C PHE A 199 -12.15 12.33 6.21
N VAL A 200 -11.12 13.02 5.73
CA VAL A 200 -9.85 13.22 6.43
C VAL A 200 -9.49 14.70 6.39
N GLY A 201 -9.30 15.30 7.56
CA GLY A 201 -8.80 16.65 7.70
C GLY A 201 -7.31 16.69 7.39
N VAL A 202 -6.88 17.66 6.57
CA VAL A 202 -5.51 17.79 6.12
C VAL A 202 -4.93 19.11 6.59
N SER A 203 -3.85 19.06 7.35
CA SER A 203 -3.17 20.25 7.86
C SER A 203 -1.66 20.20 7.64
N ALA A 204 -1.08 21.36 7.34
CA ALA A 204 0.37 21.54 7.21
C ALA A 204 0.78 22.79 8.00
N PRO A 205 1.57 22.66 9.08
CA PRO A 205 2.02 23.81 9.85
C PRO A 205 2.80 24.80 8.96
N GLY A 206 2.38 26.07 8.94
CA GLY A 206 3.08 27.15 8.23
C GLY A 206 3.01 27.09 6.70
N ARG A 207 2.17 26.22 6.12
CA ARG A 207 2.00 26.12 4.65
C ARG A 207 0.52 26.09 4.26
N THR A 208 0.16 26.92 3.29
CA THR A 208 -1.16 26.84 2.65
C THR A 208 -1.19 25.72 1.62
N LEU A 209 -2.23 24.88 1.67
CA LEU A 209 -2.45 23.79 0.73
C LEU A 209 -3.27 24.31 -0.45
N ALA A 210 -2.65 24.49 -1.63
CA ALA A 210 -3.28 25.11 -2.79
C ALA A 210 -3.94 24.09 -3.73
N SER A 211 -3.34 22.90 -3.86
CA SER A 211 -3.79 21.83 -4.76
C SER A 211 -4.15 20.53 -4.02
N PRO A 212 -4.97 19.64 -4.63
CA PRO A 212 -5.24 18.32 -4.05
C PRO A 212 -3.97 17.50 -3.79
N ALA A 213 -2.97 17.65 -4.66
CA ALA A 213 -1.68 16.98 -4.52
C ALA A 213 -0.90 17.43 -3.27
N ASP A 214 -1.15 18.65 -2.76
CA ASP A 214 -0.51 19.14 -1.54
C ASP A 214 -0.96 18.35 -0.30
N ALA A 215 -2.11 17.68 -0.34
CA ALA A 215 -2.51 16.76 0.73
C ALA A 215 -1.52 15.58 0.88
N PHE A 216 -0.75 15.31 -0.18
CA PHE A 216 0.31 14.31 -0.23
C PHE A 216 1.70 14.96 -0.14
N GLY A 217 1.81 16.11 0.53
CA GLY A 217 3.09 16.74 0.85
C GLY A 217 3.83 16.05 2.00
N ILE A 218 5.15 16.29 2.08
CA ILE A 218 5.95 15.92 3.26
C ILE A 218 5.52 16.80 4.44
N ALA A 219 5.54 16.23 5.65
CA ALA A 219 5.13 16.90 6.88
C ALA A 219 3.66 17.39 6.90
N VAL A 220 2.82 16.78 6.05
CA VAL A 220 1.37 16.97 6.07
C VAL A 220 0.76 15.97 7.05
N THR A 221 -0.09 16.48 7.95
CA THR A 221 -0.83 15.66 8.89
C THR A 221 -2.22 15.39 8.35
N ARG A 222 -2.63 14.12 8.40
CA ARG A 222 -3.95 13.64 7.95
C ARG A 222 -4.67 13.05 9.15
N ARG A 223 -5.86 13.56 9.48
CA ARG A 223 -6.66 13.13 10.62
C ARG A 223 -8.04 12.66 10.18
N PRO A 224 -8.40 11.39 10.40
CA PRO A 224 -9.75 10.91 10.14
C PRO A 224 -10.79 11.72 10.90
N LEU A 225 -11.93 11.94 10.25
CA LEU A 225 -13.04 12.71 10.80
C LEU A 225 -14.27 11.81 10.97
N PHE A 226 -14.77 11.30 9.85
CA PHE A 226 -15.94 10.43 9.76
C PHE A 226 -15.92 9.70 8.42
N PHE A 227 -16.78 8.70 8.27
CA PHE A 227 -17.00 8.04 6.98
C PHE A 227 -18.49 7.91 6.65
N VAL A 228 -18.75 7.76 5.36
CA VAL A 228 -20.08 7.56 4.79
C VAL A 228 -20.04 6.34 3.88
N ASP A 229 -21.00 5.44 4.05
CA ASP A 229 -21.22 4.36 3.09
C ASP A 229 -22.33 4.77 2.14
N LEU A 230 -22.08 4.58 0.85
CA LEU A 230 -22.92 5.01 -0.25
C LEU A 230 -23.23 3.84 -1.19
N HIS A 231 -24.40 3.88 -1.81
CA HIS A 231 -24.67 3.05 -2.96
C HIS A 231 -24.11 3.70 -4.24
N LEU A 232 -23.29 2.95 -4.99
CA LEU A 232 -22.47 3.42 -6.11
C LEU A 232 -23.29 3.99 -7.28
N HIS A 233 -24.53 3.58 -7.48
CA HIS A 233 -25.32 4.08 -8.62
C HIS A 233 -26.34 5.14 -8.25
N THR A 234 -26.83 5.12 -7.00
CA THR A 234 -27.91 6.00 -6.56
C THR A 234 -27.40 7.16 -5.71
N GLY A 235 -26.20 7.05 -5.15
CA GLY A 235 -25.68 8.02 -4.17
C GLY A 235 -26.42 7.98 -2.83
N GLU A 236 -27.26 6.97 -2.61
CA GLU A 236 -27.98 6.84 -1.35
C GLU A 236 -27.01 6.63 -0.19
N VAL A 237 -27.20 7.41 0.88
CA VAL A 237 -26.41 7.30 2.11
C VAL A 237 -26.92 6.11 2.92
N LEU A 238 -26.12 5.05 2.94
CA LEU A 238 -26.44 3.79 3.64
C LEU A 238 -26.03 3.86 5.12
N ALA A 239 -24.90 4.50 5.42
CA ALA A 239 -24.42 4.69 6.78
C ALA A 239 -23.59 5.96 6.91
N LEU A 240 -23.64 6.60 8.08
CA LEU A 240 -22.80 7.74 8.46
C LEU A 240 -22.28 7.50 9.87
N ARG A 241 -20.95 7.46 10.04
CA ARG A 241 -20.32 7.16 11.34
C ARG A 241 -19.08 8.02 11.58
N ASP A 242 -18.91 8.45 12.82
CA ASP A 242 -17.68 9.12 13.25
C ASP A 242 -16.53 8.11 13.35
N THR A 243 -15.32 8.56 13.02
CA THR A 243 -14.11 7.75 13.16
C THR A 243 -13.40 8.11 14.46
N ALA A 244 -12.91 7.10 15.18
CA ALA A 244 -12.02 7.35 16.30
C ALA A 244 -10.74 8.06 15.82
N PRO A 245 -10.08 8.88 16.67
CA PRO A 245 -8.81 9.47 16.32
C PRO A 245 -7.75 8.39 16.10
N GLY A 246 -7.16 8.35 14.90
CA GLY A 246 -6.07 7.43 14.57
C GLY A 246 -6.42 6.45 13.46
N SER A 247 -5.52 5.49 13.24
CA SER A 247 -5.73 4.42 12.27
C SER A 247 -6.38 3.21 12.95
N GLY A 248 -7.05 2.35 12.17
CA GLY A 248 -7.57 1.07 12.66
C GLY A 248 -6.47 0.13 13.15
N TRP A 249 -5.21 0.37 12.78
CA TRP A 249 -4.02 -0.35 13.25
C TRP A 249 -3.46 0.21 14.58
N GLY A 250 -4.17 1.14 15.23
CA GLY A 250 -3.76 1.75 16.48
C GLY A 250 -2.57 2.68 16.31
N THR A 251 -1.50 2.45 17.08
CA THR A 251 -0.27 3.27 17.10
C THR A 251 0.77 2.87 16.06
N VAL A 252 0.47 1.87 15.21
CA VAL A 252 1.38 1.45 14.15
C VAL A 252 1.59 2.64 13.20
N PRO A 253 2.83 3.14 13.03
CA PRO A 253 3.09 4.23 12.11
C PRO A 253 2.82 3.74 10.68
N THR A 254 1.70 4.14 10.12
CA THR A 254 1.33 3.83 8.74
C THR A 254 1.97 4.87 7.83
N PRO A 255 2.91 4.47 6.95
CA PRO A 255 3.45 5.39 5.96
C PRO A 255 2.34 5.71 4.96
N MET A 256 1.72 6.86 5.14
CA MET A 256 0.77 7.41 4.19
C MET A 256 1.57 8.40 3.32
N PHE A 257 2.02 7.96 2.14
CA PHE A 257 2.72 8.69 1.05
C PHE A 257 3.44 10.02 1.37
#